data_AF-A0A2V7F3X8-F1
#
_entry.id   AF-A0A2V7F3X8-F1
#
_cell.length_a   1.000
_cell.length_b   1.000
_cell.length_c   1.000
_cell.angle_alpha   90.00
_cell.angle_beta   90.00
_cell.angle_gamma   90.00
#
_symmetry.space_group_name_H-M   'P 1'
#
loop_
_entity.id
_entity.type
_entity.pdbx_description
1 polymer ?
#
loop_
_entity_poly.entity_id
_entity_poly.type
_entity_poly.pdbx_seq_one_letter_code
_entity_poly.pdbx_strand_id
1 'polypeptide(L)'
;MKTVGVDVGSTTVKAVVVEDGKVGWQDYQRHNTRQAEKVVEFLARMEAEAGLTPGRDRVFFTGSGAGFLAPLVGGKLIQEVVAVAACVERLHPDVRFVSEIGGEDMKTIFFTATGTGPLPGDQVRSKQVYMQSACSGGTGTFIEKTARKLQVPGERLAAMPYEGMSLHKVSSKCGIFAETDANTLVKTGVPVEEIIASLFEAVVYQNLATLTKGNTPMPEVLLLGGPNLFFKGLQQAWRHHLAKLWVQRKVELPAGREPASLIHVPAEALYYACLGCVEIGAAEKPEIGVYQGADKLKWWVEVGQHEQKAKQGARGLIAGEGDLATFVSEYVRPVPDTPSRGSHAGSVLIGCDFGSTTAKAVVLSDDRELLFSCYALSKGNPIEDAQSLFRQVREAGFTDVGALALTGYGKDLLKDVLGADVGVVETVAHATAALHFYPDADVICDVGGTDVKIMILRQGTVADFRLNSQCSSGNGAFLQGVAERYDIPLERYADRAFEAKAMPSLTMGCGVFLQSDIVNQQRKGWSAEEIMAALAAVLPVNVWIYAGQLQNLRAVGRKFVLQGGTHRN
;
A
#
# COMPACT_ATOMS: atom_id res chain seq x y z
N MET A 1 29.89 -13.80 -25.22
CA MET A 1 29.81 -13.86 -23.74
C MET A 1 28.62 -13.04 -23.33
N LYS A 2 27.74 -13.58 -22.49
CA LYS A 2 26.50 -12.89 -22.11
C LYS A 2 26.71 -12.08 -20.85
N THR A 3 26.10 -10.90 -20.82
CA THR A 3 26.05 -10.04 -19.64
C THR A 3 24.59 -9.83 -19.27
N VAL A 4 24.27 -10.08 -18.00
CA VAL A 4 22.91 -10.02 -17.47
C VAL A 4 22.79 -8.87 -16.48
N GLY A 5 21.74 -8.07 -16.63
CA GLY A 5 21.32 -7.09 -15.63
C GLY A 5 20.03 -7.58 -14.96
N VAL A 6 20.01 -7.63 -13.63
CA VAL A 6 18.83 -8.03 -12.85
C VAL A 6 18.47 -6.92 -11.87
N ASP A 7 17.25 -6.38 -11.95
CA ASP A 7 16.70 -5.42 -10.99
C ASP A 7 15.69 -6.14 -10.09
N VAL A 8 16.08 -6.36 -8.83
CA VAL A 8 15.22 -6.92 -7.79
C VAL A 8 14.61 -5.75 -7.00
N GLY A 9 13.52 -5.21 -7.55
CA GLY A 9 12.74 -4.13 -6.95
C GLY A 9 11.93 -4.58 -5.72
N SER A 10 11.20 -3.64 -5.11
CA SER A 10 10.35 -3.94 -3.94
C SER A 10 9.02 -4.63 -4.27
N THR A 11 8.59 -4.54 -5.54
CA THR A 11 7.35 -5.17 -6.02
C THR A 11 7.57 -6.14 -7.18
N THR A 12 8.68 -5.99 -7.92
CA THR A 12 8.93 -6.68 -9.20
C THR A 12 10.38 -7.13 -9.33
N VAL A 13 10.60 -8.16 -10.13
CA VAL A 13 11.92 -8.53 -10.64
C VAL A 13 11.91 -8.26 -12.13
N LYS A 14 12.95 -7.58 -12.62
CA LYS A 14 13.23 -7.44 -14.04
C LYS A 14 14.60 -8.03 -14.33
N ALA A 15 14.78 -8.55 -15.54
CA ALA A 15 16.12 -8.81 -16.03
C ALA A 15 16.22 -8.65 -17.54
N VAL A 16 17.44 -8.44 -18.00
CA VAL A 16 17.83 -8.40 -19.41
C VAL A 16 19.08 -9.25 -19.61
N VAL A 17 19.12 -10.02 -20.70
CA VAL A 17 20.31 -10.75 -21.15
C VAL A 17 20.80 -10.08 -22.43
N VAL A 18 22.06 -9.62 -22.40
CA VAL A 18 22.71 -8.94 -23.52
C VAL A 18 23.84 -9.80 -24.05
N GLU A 19 23.87 -9.97 -25.37
CA GLU A 19 24.94 -10.62 -26.12
C GLU A 19 25.33 -9.72 -27.29
N ASP A 20 26.63 -9.46 -27.45
CA ASP A 20 27.18 -8.61 -28.52
C ASP A 20 26.48 -7.24 -28.65
N GLY A 21 26.15 -6.64 -27.50
CA GLY A 21 25.49 -5.33 -27.40
C GLY A 21 23.99 -5.33 -27.71
N LYS A 22 23.38 -6.49 -27.97
CA LYS A 22 21.94 -6.63 -28.26
C LYS A 22 21.22 -7.34 -27.12
N VAL A 23 20.04 -6.84 -26.76
CA VAL A 23 19.14 -7.52 -25.81
C VAL A 23 18.53 -8.73 -26.52
N GLY A 24 18.90 -9.93 -26.08
CA GLY A 24 18.37 -11.19 -26.61
C GLY A 24 17.22 -11.76 -25.79
N TRP A 25 17.08 -11.35 -24.53
CA TRP A 25 16.03 -11.77 -23.62
C TRP A 25 15.75 -10.67 -22.60
N GLN A 26 14.48 -10.47 -22.25
CA GLN A 26 14.08 -9.60 -21.15
C GLN A 26 12.74 -10.07 -20.58
N ASP A 27 12.53 -9.84 -19.29
CA ASP A 27 11.23 -10.06 -18.66
C ASP A 27 11.03 -9.14 -17.44
N TYR A 28 9.77 -8.88 -17.12
CA TYR A 28 9.29 -8.07 -15.99
C TYR A 28 8.13 -8.82 -15.32
N GLN A 29 8.31 -9.19 -14.05
CA GLN A 29 7.26 -9.86 -13.30
C GLN A 29 7.15 -9.38 -11.86
N ARG A 30 5.93 -9.40 -11.32
CA ARG A 30 5.72 -9.23 -9.88
C ARG A 30 6.25 -10.46 -9.14
N HIS A 31 7.00 -10.23 -8.06
CA HIS A 31 7.51 -11.32 -7.23
C HIS A 31 6.52 -11.74 -6.14
N ASN A 32 5.42 -11.00 -5.92
CA ASN A 32 4.40 -11.29 -4.90
C ASN A 32 5.03 -11.68 -3.56
N THR A 33 5.96 -10.82 -3.11
CA THR A 33 6.71 -10.95 -1.84
C THR A 33 7.69 -12.13 -1.74
N ARG A 34 7.85 -12.91 -2.81
CA ARG A 34 8.79 -14.02 -2.94
C ARG A 34 9.99 -13.64 -3.82
N GLN A 35 10.80 -12.70 -3.35
CA GLN A 35 11.89 -12.11 -4.13
C GLN A 35 12.94 -13.14 -4.54
N ALA A 36 13.41 -13.95 -3.60
CA ALA A 36 14.46 -14.93 -3.85
C ALA A 36 13.99 -16.04 -4.81
N GLU A 37 12.79 -16.56 -4.58
CA GLU A 37 12.14 -17.55 -5.43
C GLU A 37 11.95 -17.03 -6.85
N LYS A 38 11.49 -15.78 -7.00
CA LYS A 38 11.32 -15.16 -8.31
C LYS A 38 12.66 -14.96 -9.02
N VAL A 39 13.73 -14.65 -8.28
CA VAL A 39 15.09 -14.59 -8.87
C VAL A 39 15.56 -15.98 -9.30
N VAL A 40 15.30 -17.05 -8.53
CA VAL A 40 15.59 -18.43 -8.96
C VAL A 40 14.86 -18.76 -10.26
N GLU A 41 13.58 -18.43 -10.35
CA GLU A 41 12.78 -18.63 -11.57
C GLU A 41 13.37 -17.87 -12.77
N PHE A 42 13.73 -16.60 -12.59
CA PHE A 42 14.35 -15.79 -13.64
C PHE A 42 15.68 -16.38 -14.10
N LEU A 43 16.54 -16.82 -13.18
CA LEU A 43 17.83 -17.42 -13.52
C LEU A 43 17.63 -18.73 -14.30
N ALA A 44 16.73 -19.60 -13.86
CA ALA A 44 16.41 -20.84 -14.56
C ALA A 44 15.89 -20.59 -15.99
N ARG A 45 15.05 -19.56 -16.16
CA ARG A 45 14.56 -19.16 -17.48
C ARG A 45 15.64 -18.55 -18.36
N MET A 46 16.53 -17.73 -17.82
CA MET A 46 17.68 -17.21 -18.58
C MET A 46 18.64 -18.32 -19.00
N GLU A 47 18.84 -19.36 -18.18
CA GLU A 47 19.61 -20.56 -18.55
C GLU A 47 18.92 -21.32 -19.70
N ALA A 48 17.62 -21.57 -19.57
CA ALA A 48 16.87 -22.38 -20.53
C ALA A 48 16.55 -21.66 -21.86
N GLU A 49 16.10 -20.41 -21.79
CA GLU A 49 15.57 -19.65 -22.93
C GLU A 49 16.67 -18.81 -23.60
N ALA A 50 17.63 -18.29 -22.82
CA ALA A 50 18.68 -17.38 -23.30
C ALA A 50 20.08 -18.02 -23.29
N GLY A 51 20.24 -19.28 -22.87
CA GLY A 51 21.52 -19.97 -22.87
C GLY A 51 22.56 -19.36 -21.91
N LEU A 52 22.12 -18.75 -20.82
CA LEU A 52 22.99 -18.28 -19.74
C LEU A 52 23.79 -19.45 -19.17
N THR A 53 25.11 -19.33 -19.08
CA THR A 53 25.99 -20.44 -18.70
C THR A 53 26.83 -20.11 -17.46
N PRO A 54 26.70 -20.89 -16.36
CA PRO A 54 27.57 -20.78 -15.18
C PRO A 54 29.06 -20.90 -15.52
N GLY A 55 29.90 -20.15 -14.83
CA GLY A 55 31.35 -20.10 -15.02
C GLY A 55 31.83 -19.38 -16.29
N ARG A 56 30.92 -18.99 -17.19
CA ARG A 56 31.23 -18.29 -18.45
C ARG A 56 30.67 -16.88 -18.48
N ASP A 57 29.37 -16.76 -18.22
CA ASP A 57 28.63 -15.52 -18.39
C ASP A 57 28.59 -14.70 -17.09
N ARG A 58 28.21 -13.42 -17.19
CA ARG A 58 28.30 -12.47 -16.08
C ARG A 58 26.94 -11.91 -15.70
N VAL A 59 26.69 -11.75 -14.41
CA VAL A 59 25.42 -11.25 -13.86
C VAL A 59 25.65 -10.12 -12.85
N PHE A 60 24.90 -9.04 -13.06
CA PHE A 60 24.96 -7.83 -12.27
C PHE A 60 23.57 -7.50 -11.75
N PHE A 61 23.48 -7.28 -10.46
CA PHE A 61 22.23 -7.07 -9.77
C PHE A 61 22.10 -5.63 -9.29
N THR A 62 20.87 -5.15 -9.25
CA THR A 62 20.51 -3.90 -8.61
C THR A 62 19.11 -3.99 -8.01
N GLY A 63 18.61 -2.89 -7.49
CA GLY A 63 17.33 -2.84 -6.83
C GLY A 63 17.41 -3.21 -5.36
N SER A 64 16.32 -2.91 -4.67
CA SER A 64 16.26 -2.89 -3.22
C SER A 64 16.36 -4.27 -2.54
N GLY A 65 16.04 -5.35 -3.27
CA GLY A 65 16.11 -6.75 -2.80
C GLY A 65 17.36 -7.50 -3.23
N ALA A 66 18.24 -6.90 -4.03
CA ALA A 66 19.38 -7.60 -4.63
C ALA A 66 20.55 -7.89 -3.67
N GLY A 67 20.67 -7.12 -2.59
CA GLY A 67 21.92 -7.07 -1.80
C GLY A 67 22.41 -8.40 -1.26
N PHE A 68 21.51 -9.23 -0.73
CA PHE A 68 21.86 -10.56 -0.21
C PHE A 68 21.76 -11.66 -1.29
N LEU A 69 21.04 -11.42 -2.38
CA LEU A 69 20.82 -12.38 -3.46
C LEU A 69 22.01 -12.46 -4.42
N ALA A 70 22.57 -11.31 -4.80
CA ALA A 70 23.63 -11.24 -5.80
C ALA A 70 24.85 -12.12 -5.45
N PRO A 71 25.38 -12.11 -4.20
CA PRO A 71 26.54 -12.92 -3.85
C PRO A 71 26.27 -14.43 -3.90
N LEU A 72 25.02 -14.87 -3.69
CA LEU A 72 24.66 -16.29 -3.70
C LEU A 72 24.84 -16.93 -5.09
N VAL A 73 24.82 -16.13 -6.15
CA VAL A 73 24.97 -16.60 -7.53
C VAL A 73 26.25 -16.12 -8.21
N GLY A 74 27.19 -15.57 -7.42
CA GLY A 74 28.43 -14.97 -7.93
C GLY A 74 28.27 -13.61 -8.62
N GLY A 75 27.07 -13.01 -8.52
CA GLY A 75 26.77 -11.72 -9.10
C GLY A 75 27.33 -10.55 -8.30
N LYS A 76 27.49 -9.40 -8.96
CA LYS A 76 27.90 -8.14 -8.32
C LYS A 76 26.70 -7.23 -8.13
N LEU A 77 26.57 -6.65 -6.93
CA LEU A 77 25.59 -5.60 -6.66
C LEU A 77 26.08 -4.26 -7.22
N ILE A 78 25.22 -3.57 -7.93
CA ILE A 78 25.37 -2.21 -8.44
C ILE A 78 24.26 -1.35 -7.84
N GLN A 79 24.61 -0.14 -7.41
CA GLN A 79 23.62 0.81 -6.90
C GLN A 79 22.67 1.25 -8.01
N GLU A 80 21.37 1.19 -7.76
CA GLU A 80 20.32 1.39 -8.77
C GLU A 80 20.42 2.75 -9.46
N VAL A 81 20.59 3.81 -8.68
CA VAL A 81 20.75 5.18 -9.20
C VAL A 81 21.99 5.34 -10.08
N VAL A 82 23.04 4.55 -9.82
CA VAL A 82 24.27 4.55 -10.63
C VAL A 82 24.03 3.78 -11.93
N ALA A 83 23.34 2.64 -11.87
CA ALA A 83 22.95 1.87 -13.04
C ALA A 83 22.05 2.70 -13.97
N VAL A 84 20.97 3.27 -13.44
CA VAL A 84 20.04 4.12 -14.21
C VAL A 84 20.78 5.29 -14.84
N ALA A 85 21.64 5.97 -14.08
CA ALA A 85 22.42 7.08 -14.62
C ALA A 85 23.34 6.65 -15.77
N ALA A 86 24.06 5.51 -15.64
CA ALA A 86 24.92 5.00 -16.70
C ALA A 86 24.13 4.66 -17.98
N CYS A 87 22.95 4.06 -17.83
CA CYS A 87 22.07 3.76 -18.95
C CYS A 87 21.58 5.04 -19.66
N VAL A 88 21.14 6.04 -18.87
CA VAL A 88 20.68 7.33 -19.40
C VAL A 88 21.80 8.06 -20.12
N GLU A 89 23.01 8.10 -19.56
CA GLU A 89 24.13 8.80 -20.19
C GLU A 89 24.50 8.21 -21.54
N ARG A 90 24.41 6.88 -21.69
CA ARG A 90 24.69 6.18 -22.95
C ARG A 90 23.59 6.36 -23.98
N LEU A 91 22.33 6.19 -23.58
CA LEU A 91 21.19 6.17 -24.51
C LEU A 91 20.62 7.55 -24.80
N HIS A 92 20.77 8.50 -23.87
CA HIS A 92 20.14 9.81 -23.90
C HIS A 92 21.15 10.90 -23.45
N PRO A 93 22.18 11.19 -24.26
CA PRO A 93 23.25 12.12 -23.87
C PRO A 93 22.75 13.55 -23.61
N ASP A 94 21.62 13.94 -24.17
CA ASP A 94 21.05 15.28 -24.02
C ASP A 94 20.12 15.43 -22.80
N VAL A 95 19.71 14.32 -22.15
CA VAL A 95 18.81 14.35 -21.00
C VAL A 95 19.44 15.08 -19.82
N ARG A 96 18.65 15.99 -19.22
CA ARG A 96 19.07 16.85 -18.10
C ARG A 96 18.40 16.50 -16.79
N PHE A 97 17.25 15.84 -16.84
CA PHE A 97 16.51 15.43 -15.66
C PHE A 97 15.82 14.08 -15.89
N VAL A 98 15.96 13.19 -14.91
CA VAL A 98 15.24 11.92 -14.86
C VAL A 98 14.33 11.95 -13.66
N SER A 99 13.08 11.51 -13.84
CA SER A 99 12.20 11.11 -12.74
C SER A 99 11.81 9.66 -12.92
N GLU A 100 12.22 8.82 -11.97
CA GLU A 100 11.84 7.43 -11.89
C GLU A 100 10.88 7.23 -10.72
N ILE A 101 9.68 6.72 -11.01
CA ILE A 101 8.71 6.36 -9.98
C ILE A 101 8.63 4.84 -9.95
N GLY A 102 8.97 4.25 -8.80
CA GLY A 102 8.88 2.82 -8.55
C GLY A 102 7.56 2.44 -7.86
N GLY A 103 7.50 1.19 -7.41
CA GLY A 103 6.38 0.70 -6.61
C GLY A 103 6.29 1.39 -5.26
N GLU A 104 7.41 1.54 -4.55
CA GLU A 104 7.46 2.05 -3.17
C GLU A 104 8.50 3.16 -2.96
N ASP A 105 9.26 3.50 -4.00
CA ASP A 105 10.24 4.57 -3.96
C ASP A 105 10.13 5.45 -5.21
N MET A 106 10.82 6.57 -5.16
CA MET A 106 10.91 7.53 -6.25
C MET A 106 12.29 8.17 -6.23
N LYS A 107 12.81 8.44 -7.42
CA LYS A 107 14.20 8.86 -7.64
C LYS A 107 14.21 9.96 -8.68
N THR A 108 15.04 10.97 -8.45
CA THR A 108 15.36 11.98 -9.46
C THR A 108 16.86 12.07 -9.66
N ILE A 109 17.26 12.30 -10.90
CA ILE A 109 18.67 12.48 -11.27
C ILE A 109 18.76 13.74 -12.12
N PHE A 110 19.56 14.69 -11.65
CA PHE A 110 19.91 15.89 -12.40
C PHE A 110 21.28 15.70 -13.04
N PHE A 111 21.35 16.00 -14.34
CA PHE A 111 22.59 15.99 -15.11
C PHE A 111 22.99 17.43 -15.42
N THR A 112 24.15 17.83 -14.92
CA THR A 112 24.69 19.18 -15.13
C THR A 112 26.03 19.08 -15.82
N ALA A 113 26.16 19.70 -16.99
CA ALA A 113 27.44 19.81 -17.69
C ALA A 113 28.44 20.59 -16.82
N THR A 114 29.59 19.97 -16.57
CA THR A 114 30.68 20.53 -15.74
C THR A 114 31.98 20.73 -16.51
N GLY A 115 32.06 20.28 -17.76
CA GLY A 115 33.22 20.49 -18.63
C GLY A 115 33.13 19.71 -19.94
N THR A 116 34.13 19.87 -20.80
CA THR A 116 34.30 19.08 -22.02
C THR A 116 35.07 17.81 -21.73
N GLY A 117 34.56 16.67 -22.20
CA GLY A 117 35.23 15.38 -22.10
C GLY A 117 36.45 15.26 -23.01
N PRO A 118 37.18 14.13 -22.95
CA PRO A 118 38.41 13.92 -23.71
C PRO A 118 38.19 13.80 -25.24
N LEU A 119 36.96 13.56 -25.70
CA LEU A 119 36.61 13.48 -27.11
C LEU A 119 35.83 14.73 -27.57
N PRO A 120 35.98 15.19 -28.83
CA PRO A 120 35.20 16.30 -29.36
C PRO A 120 33.69 16.01 -29.29
N GLY A 121 32.94 16.88 -28.61
CA GLY A 121 31.50 16.71 -28.38
C GLY A 121 31.12 15.97 -27.10
N ASP A 122 32.10 15.42 -26.37
CA ASP A 122 31.87 14.76 -25.09
C ASP A 122 31.72 15.81 -23.97
N GLN A 123 30.80 15.57 -23.03
CA GLN A 123 30.57 16.48 -21.89
C GLN A 123 30.72 15.71 -20.59
N VAL A 124 31.62 16.19 -19.72
CA VAL A 124 31.68 15.72 -18.34
C VAL A 124 30.45 16.24 -17.63
N ARG A 125 29.61 15.34 -17.11
CA ARG A 125 28.38 15.69 -16.39
C ARG A 125 28.49 15.31 -14.92
N SER A 126 28.18 16.25 -14.05
CA SER A 126 27.89 15.96 -12.65
C SER A 126 26.47 15.45 -12.49
N LYS A 127 26.29 14.53 -11.53
CA LYS A 127 25.03 13.84 -11.27
C LYS A 127 24.60 14.16 -9.86
N GLN A 128 23.43 14.78 -9.70
CA GLN A 128 22.81 14.96 -8.39
C GLN A 128 21.61 14.04 -8.27
N VAL A 129 21.66 13.14 -7.29
CA VAL A 129 20.64 12.12 -7.08
C VAL A 129 19.86 12.44 -5.82
N TYR A 130 18.53 12.43 -5.92
CA TYR A 130 17.64 12.47 -4.78
C TYR A 130 16.70 11.28 -4.81
N MET A 131 16.50 10.66 -3.66
CA MET A 131 15.65 9.49 -3.53
C MET A 131 14.80 9.62 -2.28
N GLN A 132 13.56 9.12 -2.38
CA GLN A 132 12.65 8.98 -1.26
C GLN A 132 12.12 7.55 -1.22
N SER A 133 12.47 6.83 -0.15
CA SER A 133 12.11 5.43 0.08
C SER A 133 11.29 5.21 1.36
N ALA A 134 11.17 6.25 2.21
CA ALA A 134 10.52 6.12 3.51
C ALA A 134 9.02 6.47 3.49
N CYS A 135 8.49 7.05 2.41
CA CYS A 135 7.07 7.42 2.34
C CYS A 135 6.46 6.95 1.02
N SER A 136 5.34 6.23 1.10
CA SER A 136 4.58 5.75 -0.06
C SER A 136 3.84 6.86 -0.82
N GLY A 137 3.69 8.05 -0.22
CA GLY A 137 3.07 9.21 -0.85
C GLY A 137 3.82 9.60 -2.13
N GLY A 138 3.13 9.48 -3.27
CA GLY A 138 3.68 9.79 -4.60
C GLY A 138 4.33 8.61 -5.35
N THR A 139 4.10 7.37 -4.93
CA THR A 139 4.64 6.15 -5.59
C THR A 139 3.55 5.38 -6.37
N GLY A 140 3.95 4.36 -7.14
CA GLY A 140 2.99 3.51 -7.86
C GLY A 140 1.98 2.80 -6.96
N THR A 141 2.44 2.25 -5.83
CA THR A 141 1.57 1.55 -4.87
C THR A 141 0.49 2.48 -4.32
N PHE A 142 0.79 3.77 -4.17
CA PHE A 142 -0.18 4.76 -3.71
C PHE A 142 -1.32 4.99 -4.71
N ILE A 143 -0.99 5.06 -6.00
CA ILE A 143 -1.98 5.17 -7.08
C ILE A 143 -2.84 3.91 -7.13
N GLU A 144 -2.21 2.73 -7.15
CA GLU A 144 -2.90 1.44 -7.25
C GLU A 144 -3.82 1.17 -6.05
N LYS A 145 -3.40 1.48 -4.83
CA LYS A 145 -4.22 1.30 -3.61
C LYS A 145 -5.47 2.16 -3.64
N THR A 146 -5.30 3.45 -3.93
CA THR A 146 -6.44 4.38 -4.02
C THR A 146 -7.39 3.94 -5.13
N ALA A 147 -6.87 3.58 -6.31
CA ALA A 147 -7.69 3.10 -7.41
C ALA A 147 -8.47 1.82 -7.08
N ARG A 148 -7.84 0.84 -6.41
CA ARG A 148 -8.51 -0.39 -5.96
C ARG A 148 -9.65 -0.08 -4.99
N LYS A 149 -9.43 0.85 -4.07
CA LYS A 149 -10.43 1.31 -3.10
C LYS A 149 -11.62 1.98 -3.78
N LEU A 150 -11.36 2.70 -4.86
CA LEU A 150 -12.36 3.29 -5.76
C LEU A 150 -12.95 2.27 -6.76
N GLN A 151 -12.60 0.98 -6.63
CA GLN A 151 -13.02 -0.11 -7.51
C GLN A 151 -12.71 0.14 -8.99
N VAL A 152 -11.59 0.81 -9.27
CA VAL A 152 -11.10 1.07 -10.62
C VAL A 152 -10.19 -0.08 -11.07
N PRO A 153 -10.55 -0.83 -12.13
CA PRO A 153 -9.68 -1.86 -12.69
C PRO A 153 -8.37 -1.29 -13.24
N GLY A 154 -7.28 -2.05 -13.18
CA GLY A 154 -5.95 -1.60 -13.60
C GLY A 154 -5.88 -1.11 -15.05
N GLU A 155 -6.57 -1.80 -15.98
CA GLU A 155 -6.64 -1.39 -17.39
C GLU A 155 -7.33 -0.03 -17.57
N ARG A 156 -8.40 0.22 -16.82
CA ARG A 156 -9.11 1.51 -16.84
C ARG A 156 -8.23 2.60 -16.22
N LEU A 157 -7.57 2.31 -15.10
CA LEU A 157 -6.64 3.23 -14.43
C LEU A 157 -5.50 3.67 -15.36
N ALA A 158 -4.94 2.74 -16.15
CA ALA A 158 -3.90 3.03 -17.13
C ALA A 158 -4.34 4.05 -18.19
N ALA A 159 -5.60 3.98 -18.62
CA ALA A 159 -6.17 4.83 -19.67
C ALA A 159 -6.79 6.14 -19.16
N MET A 160 -7.00 6.31 -17.86
CA MET A 160 -7.67 7.48 -17.29
C MET A 160 -6.90 8.78 -17.58
N PRO A 161 -7.60 9.85 -18.02
CA PRO A 161 -6.99 11.12 -18.35
C PRO A 161 -6.74 11.97 -17.10
N TYR A 162 -5.82 12.92 -17.23
CA TYR A 162 -5.64 14.06 -16.32
C TYR A 162 -6.14 15.36 -16.98
N GLU A 163 -5.91 15.53 -18.28
CA GLU A 163 -6.35 16.70 -19.02
C GLU A 163 -7.88 16.79 -19.11
N GLY A 164 -8.41 18.00 -18.90
CA GLY A 164 -9.86 18.26 -18.96
C GLY A 164 -10.65 17.85 -17.72
N MET A 165 -9.98 17.33 -16.68
CA MET A 165 -10.61 16.96 -15.41
C MET A 165 -10.59 18.12 -14.41
N SER A 166 -11.64 18.24 -13.59
CA SER A 166 -11.62 19.12 -12.42
C SER A 166 -10.74 18.50 -11.34
N LEU A 167 -9.82 19.30 -10.78
CA LEU A 167 -8.90 18.83 -9.75
C LEU A 167 -9.41 19.21 -8.35
N HIS A 168 -9.31 18.26 -7.45
CA HIS A 168 -9.73 18.37 -6.05
C HIS A 168 -8.53 18.23 -5.14
N LYS A 169 -8.64 18.79 -3.94
CA LYS A 169 -7.54 18.73 -2.97
C LYS A 169 -7.41 17.30 -2.43
N VAL A 170 -6.29 16.66 -2.75
CA VAL A 170 -5.90 15.34 -2.23
C VAL A 170 -4.50 15.45 -1.61
N SER A 171 -4.31 14.86 -0.44
CA SER A 171 -3.04 14.88 0.27
C SER A 171 -1.91 14.22 -0.53
N SER A 172 -0.87 14.98 -0.83
CA SER A 172 0.26 14.51 -1.63
C SER A 172 1.37 13.84 -0.82
N LYS A 173 1.36 14.00 0.51
CA LYS A 173 2.47 13.58 1.38
C LYS A 173 2.31 12.19 1.98
N CYS A 174 1.09 11.77 2.31
CA CYS A 174 0.82 10.51 3.00
C CYS A 174 -0.29 9.75 2.28
N GLY A 175 0.00 8.50 1.88
CA GLY A 175 -0.96 7.69 1.16
C GLY A 175 -2.26 7.45 1.94
N ILE A 176 -2.15 7.32 3.26
CA ILE A 176 -3.29 7.15 4.17
C ILE A 176 -4.23 8.36 4.10
N PHE A 177 -3.68 9.58 4.13
CA PHE A 177 -4.50 10.78 4.06
C PHE A 177 -5.17 10.94 2.70
N ALA A 178 -4.45 10.66 1.62
CA ALA A 178 -5.05 10.74 0.30
C ALA A 178 -6.14 9.68 0.08
N GLU A 179 -6.01 8.49 0.67
CA GLU A 179 -7.11 7.52 0.67
C GLU A 179 -8.34 8.03 1.43
N THR A 180 -8.14 8.70 2.56
CA THR A 180 -9.23 9.32 3.33
C THR A 180 -9.87 10.48 2.55
N ASP A 181 -9.06 11.30 1.88
CA ASP A 181 -9.52 12.40 1.03
C ASP A 181 -10.32 11.84 -0.15
N ALA A 182 -9.80 10.83 -0.85
CA ALA A 182 -10.48 10.16 -1.96
C ALA A 182 -11.84 9.58 -1.54
N ASN A 183 -11.89 8.89 -0.39
CA ASN A 183 -13.14 8.38 0.17
C ASN A 183 -14.15 9.50 0.46
N THR A 184 -13.68 10.63 1.00
CA THR A 184 -14.53 11.78 1.31
C THR A 184 -15.10 12.37 0.03
N LEU A 185 -14.26 12.52 -1.01
CA LEU A 185 -14.66 13.04 -2.32
C LEU A 185 -15.73 12.16 -2.98
N VAL A 186 -15.57 10.83 -2.99
CA VAL A 186 -16.61 9.91 -3.50
C VAL A 186 -17.93 10.13 -2.78
N LYS A 187 -17.91 10.23 -1.45
CA LYS A 187 -19.13 10.40 -0.64
C LYS A 187 -19.83 11.74 -0.88
N THR A 188 -19.07 12.78 -1.24
CA THR A 188 -19.63 14.07 -1.66
C THR A 188 -20.13 14.07 -3.11
N GLY A 189 -20.05 12.95 -3.82
CA GLY A 189 -20.53 12.81 -5.20
C GLY A 189 -19.54 13.21 -6.28
N VAL A 190 -18.24 13.35 -5.95
CA VAL A 190 -17.21 13.68 -6.94
C VAL A 190 -16.95 12.47 -7.86
N PRO A 191 -16.92 12.66 -9.19
CA PRO A 191 -16.62 11.59 -10.14
C PRO A 191 -15.25 10.94 -9.89
N VAL A 192 -15.17 9.61 -10.05
CA VAL A 192 -13.96 8.83 -9.80
C VAL A 192 -12.79 9.28 -10.69
N GLU A 193 -13.07 9.64 -11.94
CA GLU A 193 -12.10 10.17 -12.90
C GLU A 193 -11.41 11.44 -12.38
N GLU A 194 -12.17 12.35 -11.77
CA GLU A 194 -11.65 13.59 -11.20
C GLU A 194 -10.79 13.31 -9.96
N ILE A 195 -11.18 12.33 -9.14
CA ILE A 195 -10.39 11.89 -7.98
C ILE A 195 -9.06 11.28 -8.43
N ILE A 196 -9.06 10.43 -9.46
CA ILE A 196 -7.84 9.83 -10.01
C ILE A 196 -6.96 10.90 -10.68
N ALA A 197 -7.52 11.86 -11.40
CA ALA A 197 -6.75 12.99 -11.94
C ALA A 197 -6.10 13.81 -10.81
N SER A 198 -6.82 14.05 -9.72
CA SER A 198 -6.31 14.71 -8.50
C SER A 198 -5.23 13.89 -7.79
N LEU A 199 -5.24 12.57 -7.93
CA LEU A 199 -4.20 11.69 -7.42
C LEU A 199 -2.92 11.79 -8.24
N PHE A 200 -3.03 11.81 -9.57
CA PHE A 200 -1.89 12.05 -10.46
C PHE A 200 -1.26 13.44 -10.21
N GLU A 201 -2.11 14.45 -10.02
CA GLU A 201 -1.70 15.80 -9.59
C GLU A 201 -0.86 15.74 -8.32
N ALA A 202 -1.38 15.10 -7.28
CA ALA A 202 -0.73 14.99 -5.99
C ALA A 202 0.63 14.28 -6.08
N VAL A 203 0.73 13.22 -6.89
CA VAL A 203 1.98 12.46 -7.11
C VAL A 203 3.06 13.33 -7.75
N VAL A 204 2.73 14.02 -8.86
CA VAL A 204 3.68 14.86 -9.59
C VAL A 204 4.11 16.05 -8.73
N TYR A 205 3.15 16.70 -8.07
CA TYR A 205 3.43 17.83 -7.19
C TYR A 205 4.36 17.41 -6.03
N GLN A 206 4.12 16.25 -5.41
CA GLN A 206 4.99 15.75 -4.33
C GLN A 206 6.42 15.52 -4.81
N ASN A 207 6.59 14.91 -5.98
CA ASN A 207 7.89 14.66 -6.59
C ASN A 207 8.62 15.98 -6.86
N LEU A 208 7.95 16.94 -7.49
CA LEU A 208 8.52 18.25 -7.81
C LEU A 208 8.85 19.06 -6.55
N ALA A 209 8.00 19.03 -5.53
CA ALA A 209 8.21 19.79 -4.30
C ALA A 209 9.35 19.21 -3.42
N THR A 210 9.49 17.88 -3.39
CA THR A 210 10.37 17.21 -2.42
C THR A 210 11.70 16.77 -3.03
N LEU A 211 11.68 16.17 -4.22
CA LEU A 211 12.85 15.54 -4.82
C LEU A 211 13.68 16.48 -5.68
N THR A 212 13.16 17.66 -6.02
CA THR A 212 13.97 18.65 -6.75
C THR A 212 14.90 19.42 -5.82
N LYS A 213 14.58 19.48 -4.52
CA LYS A 213 15.31 20.25 -3.50
C LYS A 213 15.64 21.69 -3.93
N GLY A 214 14.72 22.31 -4.67
CA GLY A 214 14.87 23.68 -5.17
C GLY A 214 15.59 23.80 -6.53
N ASN A 215 16.16 22.70 -7.06
CA ASN A 215 16.67 22.66 -8.42
C ASN A 215 15.52 22.75 -9.44
N THR A 216 15.79 23.32 -10.60
CA THR A 216 14.85 23.33 -11.72
C THR A 216 15.12 22.12 -12.61
N PRO A 217 14.16 21.20 -12.79
CA PRO A 217 14.22 20.20 -13.85
C PRO A 217 14.36 20.92 -15.20
N MET A 218 15.49 20.78 -15.88
CA MET A 218 15.69 21.41 -17.18
C MET A 218 15.04 20.57 -18.30
N PRO A 219 14.74 21.16 -19.48
CA PRO A 219 14.23 20.42 -20.63
C PRO A 219 15.13 19.25 -21.05
N GLU A 220 14.58 18.34 -21.85
CA GLU A 220 15.11 16.99 -22.11
C GLU A 220 14.98 16.12 -20.85
N VAL A 221 13.73 15.84 -20.51
CA VAL A 221 13.30 15.07 -19.34
C VAL A 221 13.00 13.63 -19.74
N LEU A 222 13.44 12.69 -18.92
CA LEU A 222 13.10 11.28 -19.04
C LEU A 222 12.26 10.82 -17.85
N LEU A 223 11.11 10.22 -18.12
CA LEU A 223 10.24 9.62 -17.11
C LEU A 223 10.40 8.10 -17.17
N LEU A 224 10.85 7.50 -16.07
CA LEU A 224 11.16 6.08 -15.95
C LEU A 224 10.28 5.39 -14.90
N GLY A 225 10.30 4.05 -14.90
CA GLY A 225 9.57 3.23 -13.96
C GLY A 225 8.13 2.93 -14.37
N GLY A 226 7.54 1.92 -13.74
CA GLY A 226 6.23 1.37 -14.11
C GLY A 226 5.10 2.40 -14.15
N PRO A 227 4.86 3.16 -13.06
CA PRO A 227 3.84 4.21 -13.01
C PRO A 227 3.93 5.23 -14.15
N ASN A 228 5.13 5.74 -14.45
CA ASN A 228 5.31 6.69 -15.54
C ASN A 228 5.06 6.05 -16.92
N LEU A 229 5.35 4.76 -17.08
CA LEU A 229 5.07 4.02 -18.32
C LEU A 229 3.57 3.72 -18.49
N PHE A 230 2.91 3.23 -17.45
CA PHE A 230 1.57 2.65 -17.57
C PHE A 230 0.42 3.67 -17.40
N PHE A 231 0.62 4.77 -16.67
CA PHE A 231 -0.47 5.71 -16.37
C PHE A 231 -0.44 6.93 -17.30
N LYS A 232 -1.34 6.96 -18.28
CA LYS A 232 -1.47 8.08 -19.23
C LYS A 232 -1.70 9.43 -18.53
N GLY A 233 -2.63 9.46 -17.57
CA GLY A 233 -2.92 10.68 -16.80
C GLY A 233 -1.71 11.18 -16.01
N LEU A 234 -0.86 10.29 -15.48
CA LEU A 234 0.37 10.69 -14.78
C LEU A 234 1.38 11.34 -15.73
N GLN A 235 1.54 10.83 -16.95
CA GLN A 235 2.38 11.45 -17.97
C GLN A 235 1.87 12.83 -18.38
N GLN A 236 0.54 12.99 -18.51
CA GLN A 236 -0.09 14.28 -18.77
C GLN A 236 0.15 15.27 -17.62
N ALA A 237 0.01 14.83 -16.37
CA ALA A 237 0.30 15.65 -15.19
C ALA A 237 1.77 16.12 -15.16
N TRP A 238 2.73 15.24 -15.46
CA TRP A 238 4.14 15.62 -15.58
C TRP A 238 4.37 16.70 -16.64
N ARG A 239 3.81 16.52 -17.84
CA ARG A 239 3.92 17.50 -18.94
C ARG A 239 3.33 18.85 -18.56
N HIS A 240 2.16 18.84 -17.92
CA HIS A 240 1.49 20.04 -17.43
C HIS A 240 2.34 20.82 -16.42
N HIS A 241 2.86 20.14 -15.41
CA HIS A 241 3.62 20.80 -14.34
C HIS A 241 4.99 21.26 -14.76
N LEU A 242 5.72 20.46 -15.55
CA LEU A 242 7.04 20.87 -16.05
C LEU A 242 6.93 22.07 -16.99
N ALA A 243 5.93 22.10 -17.88
CA ALA A 243 5.68 23.25 -18.74
C ALA A 243 5.38 24.52 -17.92
N LYS A 244 4.48 24.42 -16.93
CA LYS A 244 4.19 25.53 -16.01
C LYS A 244 5.43 25.99 -15.25
N LEU A 245 6.24 25.05 -14.74
CA LEU A 245 7.46 25.34 -14.00
C LEU A 245 8.48 26.08 -14.87
N TRP A 246 8.67 25.67 -16.12
CA TRP A 246 9.58 26.33 -17.06
C TRP A 246 9.15 27.77 -17.36
N VAL A 247 7.85 28.01 -17.56
CA VAL A 247 7.31 29.37 -17.72
C VAL A 247 7.57 30.21 -16.46
N GLN A 248 7.25 29.68 -15.28
CA GLN A 248 7.44 30.38 -14.00
C GLN A 248 8.91 30.70 -13.72
N ARG A 249 9.82 29.80 -14.08
CA ARG A 249 11.27 29.94 -13.89
C ARG A 249 11.97 30.64 -15.06
N LYS A 250 11.23 31.06 -16.09
CA LYS A 250 11.76 31.71 -17.31
C LYS A 250 12.85 30.87 -18.00
N VAL A 251 12.63 29.56 -18.08
CA VAL A 251 13.51 28.64 -18.80
C VAL A 251 13.26 28.79 -20.30
N GLU A 252 14.33 29.05 -21.05
CA GLU A 252 14.27 29.07 -22.51
C GLU A 252 14.18 27.65 -23.07
N LEU A 253 13.20 27.42 -23.93
CA LEU A 253 13.02 26.15 -24.62
C LEU A 253 13.73 26.17 -25.98
N PRO A 254 14.20 25.01 -26.48
CA PRO A 254 14.74 24.92 -27.83
C PRO A 254 13.75 25.46 -28.88
N ALA A 255 14.26 26.20 -29.86
CA ALA A 255 13.43 26.87 -30.84
C ALA A 255 12.51 25.89 -31.60
N GLY A 256 11.22 26.21 -31.70
CA GLY A 256 10.22 25.41 -32.42
C GLY A 256 9.81 24.10 -31.73
N ARG A 257 10.19 23.89 -30.46
CA ARG A 257 9.83 22.69 -29.69
C ARG A 257 8.80 23.02 -28.62
N GLU A 258 7.69 22.31 -28.66
CA GLU A 258 6.65 22.38 -27.62
C GLU A 258 7.14 21.71 -26.32
N PRO A 259 6.75 22.19 -25.11
CA PRO A 259 7.18 21.62 -23.83
C PRO A 259 6.98 20.10 -23.73
N ALA A 260 5.84 19.61 -24.22
CA ALA A 260 5.51 18.19 -24.19
C ALA A 260 6.48 17.31 -25.01
N SER A 261 7.11 17.88 -26.04
CA SER A 261 8.08 17.17 -26.89
C SER A 261 9.46 16.99 -26.24
N LEU A 262 9.69 17.64 -25.09
CA LEU A 262 10.95 17.62 -24.33
C LEU A 262 10.83 16.68 -23.11
N ILE A 263 9.74 15.91 -23.02
CA ILE A 263 9.42 15.04 -21.88
C ILE A 263 9.08 13.65 -22.42
N HIS A 264 10.02 12.74 -22.24
CA HIS A 264 10.02 11.43 -22.89
C HIS A 264 9.69 10.30 -21.91
N VAL A 265 8.94 9.32 -22.39
CA VAL A 265 8.70 8.05 -21.72
C VAL A 265 9.17 6.95 -22.69
N PRO A 266 10.36 6.36 -22.48
CA PRO A 266 10.89 5.35 -23.39
C PRO A 266 10.10 4.04 -23.26
N ALA A 267 10.02 3.25 -24.34
CA ALA A 267 9.34 1.95 -24.31
C ALA A 267 10.01 0.99 -23.31
N GLU A 268 11.32 1.13 -23.13
CA GLU A 268 12.16 0.34 -22.24
C GLU A 268 12.21 0.93 -20.81
N ALA A 269 11.32 1.86 -20.43
CA ALA A 269 11.34 2.56 -19.14
C ALA A 269 11.41 1.64 -17.90
N LEU A 270 11.04 0.36 -18.02
CA LEU A 270 11.12 -0.65 -16.96
C LEU A 270 12.54 -1.20 -16.75
N TYR A 271 13.40 -1.13 -17.77
CA TYR A 271 14.65 -1.89 -17.87
C TYR A 271 15.93 -1.05 -17.73
N TYR A 272 15.83 0.28 -17.52
CA TYR A 272 17.00 1.15 -17.43
C TYR A 272 17.99 0.75 -16.33
N ALA A 273 17.49 0.30 -15.18
CA ALA A 273 18.34 -0.22 -14.11
C ALA A 273 19.07 -1.50 -14.54
N CYS A 274 18.41 -2.40 -15.27
CA CYS A 274 19.02 -3.63 -15.80
C CYS A 274 20.06 -3.33 -16.89
N LEU A 275 19.71 -2.51 -17.85
CA LEU A 275 20.61 -2.08 -18.94
C LEU A 275 21.82 -1.31 -18.39
N GLY A 276 21.61 -0.51 -17.35
CA GLY A 276 22.68 0.17 -16.62
C GLY A 276 23.63 -0.79 -15.90
N CYS A 277 23.10 -1.89 -15.35
CA CYS A 277 23.93 -2.94 -14.77
C CYS A 277 24.80 -3.63 -15.82
N VAL A 278 24.26 -3.87 -17.02
CA VAL A 278 25.02 -4.40 -18.14
C VAL A 278 26.13 -3.43 -18.57
N GLU A 279 25.80 -2.14 -18.67
CA GLU A 279 26.75 -1.09 -19.06
C GLU A 279 27.94 -1.01 -18.10
N ILE A 280 27.66 -0.90 -16.80
CA ILE A 280 28.70 -0.85 -15.77
C ILE A 280 29.47 -2.17 -15.74
N GLY A 281 28.76 -3.30 -15.84
CA GLY A 281 29.37 -4.63 -15.86
C GLY A 281 30.32 -4.85 -17.03
N ALA A 282 30.05 -4.24 -18.20
CA ALA A 282 30.94 -4.31 -19.35
C ALA A 282 32.30 -3.63 -19.09
N ALA A 283 32.33 -2.59 -18.25
CA ALA A 283 33.56 -1.90 -17.85
C ALA A 283 34.33 -2.60 -16.70
N GLU A 284 33.69 -3.56 -16.01
CA GLU A 284 34.31 -4.32 -14.93
C GLU A 284 35.24 -5.42 -15.45
N LYS A 285 36.26 -5.78 -14.66
CA LYS A 285 37.20 -6.85 -15.02
C LYS A 285 36.48 -8.18 -15.30
N PRO A 286 36.95 -9.01 -16.26
CA PRO A 286 36.24 -10.23 -16.68
C PRO A 286 35.87 -11.20 -15.54
N GLU A 287 36.69 -11.28 -14.48
CA GLU A 287 36.47 -12.12 -13.30
C GLU A 287 35.36 -11.65 -12.36
N ILE A 288 34.89 -10.41 -12.53
CA ILE A 288 33.86 -9.81 -11.67
C ILE A 288 32.47 -10.14 -12.18
N GLY A 289 31.60 -10.58 -11.27
CA GLY A 289 30.19 -10.89 -11.57
C GLY A 289 30.01 -12.19 -12.35
N VAL A 290 31.00 -13.09 -12.36
CA VAL A 290 30.90 -14.38 -13.05
C VAL A 290 29.80 -15.21 -12.40
N TYR A 291 28.75 -15.51 -13.17
CA TYR A 291 27.61 -16.29 -12.71
C TYR A 291 28.04 -17.70 -12.31
N GLN A 292 27.69 -18.15 -11.11
CA GLN A 292 28.10 -19.45 -10.55
C GLN A 292 26.98 -20.49 -10.54
N GLY A 293 25.83 -20.20 -11.16
CA GLY A 293 24.63 -21.02 -11.05
C GLY A 293 23.72 -20.61 -9.90
N ALA A 294 22.51 -21.20 -9.87
CA ALA A 294 21.46 -20.84 -8.90
C ALA A 294 21.43 -21.75 -7.65
N ASP A 295 22.27 -22.78 -7.55
CA ASP A 295 22.12 -23.84 -6.53
C ASP A 295 22.23 -23.33 -5.09
N LYS A 296 23.17 -22.42 -4.79
CA LYS A 296 23.28 -21.81 -3.46
C LYS A 296 22.05 -20.96 -3.12
N LEU A 297 21.48 -20.29 -4.11
CA LEU A 297 20.27 -19.51 -3.93
C LEU A 297 19.05 -20.42 -3.70
N LYS A 298 18.94 -21.52 -4.45
CA LYS A 298 17.91 -22.56 -4.23
C LYS A 298 18.00 -23.14 -2.82
N TRP A 299 19.20 -23.51 -2.37
CA TRP A 299 19.41 -23.98 -0.99
C TRP A 299 19.01 -22.93 0.06
N TRP A 300 19.31 -21.65 -0.18
CA TRP A 300 18.91 -20.58 0.73
C TRP A 300 17.38 -20.46 0.84
N VAL A 301 16.68 -20.57 -0.29
CA VAL A 301 15.21 -20.59 -0.35
C VAL A 301 14.64 -21.81 0.37
N GLU A 302 15.23 -23.00 0.21
CA GLU A 302 14.65 -24.23 0.77
C GLU A 302 14.98 -24.45 2.25
N VAL A 303 16.17 -24.02 2.70
CA VAL A 303 16.73 -24.37 4.01
C VAL A 303 17.26 -23.15 4.76
N GLY A 304 18.16 -22.40 4.12
CA GLY A 304 18.94 -21.35 4.80
C GLY A 304 18.09 -20.26 5.45
N GLN A 305 16.98 -19.87 4.82
CA GLN A 305 16.09 -18.84 5.37
C GLN A 305 15.43 -19.27 6.68
N HIS A 306 15.09 -20.54 6.86
CA HIS A 306 14.42 -21.03 8.06
C HIS A 306 15.36 -21.03 9.28
N GLU A 307 16.61 -21.46 9.09
CA GLU A 307 17.62 -21.44 10.17
C GLU A 307 17.95 -20.02 10.62
N GLN A 308 18.01 -19.07 9.69
CA GLN A 308 18.30 -17.68 10.01
C GLN A 308 17.16 -16.99 10.74
N LYS A 309 15.91 -17.27 10.34
CA LYS A 309 14.70 -16.81 11.04
C LYS A 309 14.61 -17.36 12.46
N ALA A 310 14.92 -18.64 12.67
CA ALA A 310 14.91 -19.25 14.00
C ALA A 310 15.91 -18.58 14.98
N LYS A 311 17.00 -17.99 14.47
CA LYS A 311 18.00 -17.28 15.28
C LYS A 311 17.62 -15.83 15.61
N GLN A 312 16.79 -15.17 14.79
CA GLN A 312 16.50 -13.73 14.88
C GLN A 312 15.05 -13.40 15.26
N GLY A 313 14.11 -14.34 15.07
CA GLY A 313 12.67 -14.12 15.25
C GLY A 313 12.17 -14.40 16.66
N ALA A 314 11.00 -13.82 16.96
CA ALA A 314 10.18 -14.24 18.08
C ALA A 314 9.41 -15.53 17.73
N ARG A 315 8.88 -16.22 18.74
CA ARG A 315 7.93 -17.31 18.52
C ARG A 315 6.63 -16.76 17.88
N GLY A 316 5.92 -17.62 17.15
CA GLY A 316 4.60 -17.28 16.62
C GLY A 316 3.56 -16.95 17.72
N LEU A 317 2.32 -16.71 17.29
CA LEU A 317 1.24 -16.27 18.20
C LEU A 317 0.81 -17.31 19.23
N ILE A 318 1.08 -18.60 18.98
CA ILE A 318 0.77 -19.72 19.88
C ILE A 318 2.04 -20.38 20.40
N ALA A 319 2.00 -20.85 21.64
CA ALA A 319 3.10 -21.57 22.28
C ALA A 319 3.04 -23.08 22.03
N GLY A 320 1.84 -23.65 21.82
CA GLY A 320 1.63 -25.06 21.56
C GLY A 320 0.34 -25.39 20.81
N GLU A 321 0.17 -26.68 20.48
CA GLU A 321 -1.07 -27.19 19.89
C GLU A 321 -2.22 -27.07 20.89
N GLY A 322 -3.35 -26.48 20.48
CA GLY A 322 -4.53 -26.29 21.32
C GLY A 322 -4.71 -24.88 21.89
N ASP A 323 -3.66 -24.06 21.95
CA ASP A 323 -3.73 -22.68 22.48
C ASP A 323 -4.80 -21.84 21.78
N LEU A 324 -4.88 -21.96 20.44
CA LEU A 324 -5.89 -21.26 19.65
C LEU A 324 -7.31 -21.71 20.02
N ALA A 325 -7.52 -23.01 20.23
CA ALA A 325 -8.83 -23.55 20.61
C ALA A 325 -9.25 -23.03 21.99
N THR A 326 -8.30 -23.00 22.95
CA THR A 326 -8.53 -22.41 24.28
C THR A 326 -8.88 -20.93 24.17
N PHE A 327 -8.08 -20.14 23.43
CA PHE A 327 -8.33 -18.71 23.23
C PHE A 327 -9.73 -18.45 22.64
N VAL A 328 -10.11 -19.18 21.59
CA VAL A 328 -11.43 -19.06 20.98
C VAL A 328 -12.53 -19.40 21.98
N SER A 329 -12.36 -20.46 22.78
CA SER A 329 -13.36 -20.85 23.78
C SER A 329 -13.55 -19.83 24.91
N GLU A 330 -12.49 -19.11 25.29
CA GLU A 330 -12.52 -18.13 26.38
C GLU A 330 -13.04 -16.76 25.93
N TYR A 331 -12.67 -16.33 24.73
CA TYR A 331 -12.85 -14.94 24.28
C TYR A 331 -13.86 -14.77 23.14
N VAL A 332 -14.20 -15.82 22.40
CA VAL A 332 -15.19 -15.76 21.31
C VAL A 332 -16.52 -16.30 21.80
N ARG A 333 -17.47 -15.40 22.12
CA ARG A 333 -18.85 -15.81 22.39
C ARG A 333 -19.56 -16.13 21.07
N PRO A 334 -20.37 -17.20 21.00
CA PRO A 334 -21.25 -17.43 19.87
C PRO A 334 -22.16 -16.21 19.69
N VAL A 335 -22.28 -15.71 18.46
CA VAL A 335 -23.36 -14.78 18.12
C VAL A 335 -24.67 -15.55 18.38
N PRO A 336 -25.64 -15.01 19.14
CA PRO A 336 -26.93 -15.65 19.29
C PRO A 336 -27.48 -15.99 17.91
N ASP A 337 -28.06 -17.19 17.74
CA ASP A 337 -28.67 -17.58 16.47
C ASP A 337 -29.61 -16.47 16.00
N THR A 338 -29.31 -15.86 14.85
CA THR A 338 -30.17 -14.85 14.26
C THR A 338 -31.51 -15.50 14.01
N PRO A 339 -32.63 -15.03 14.61
CA PRO A 339 -33.92 -15.64 14.37
C PRO A 339 -34.20 -15.70 12.87
N SER A 340 -34.53 -16.89 12.38
CA SER A 340 -34.88 -17.11 10.97
C SER A 340 -36.14 -16.32 10.62
N ARG A 341 -36.10 -15.63 9.47
CA ARG A 341 -37.21 -14.97 8.74
C ARG A 341 -38.60 -15.04 9.39
N GLY A 342 -39.10 -13.86 9.77
CA GLY A 342 -40.51 -13.47 9.73
C GLY A 342 -41.50 -14.17 10.68
N SER A 343 -41.88 -13.47 11.75
CA SER A 343 -43.28 -13.37 12.23
C SER A 343 -43.48 -12.33 13.35
N HIS A 344 -42.67 -11.27 13.41
CA HIS A 344 -42.95 -10.21 14.38
C HIS A 344 -44.12 -9.38 13.85
N ALA A 345 -45.26 -9.44 14.53
CA ALA A 345 -46.51 -8.79 14.11
C ALA A 345 -46.60 -7.31 14.54
N GLY A 346 -45.56 -6.78 15.19
CA GLY A 346 -45.47 -5.42 15.68
C GLY A 346 -44.51 -4.55 14.88
N SER A 347 -44.59 -3.24 15.12
CA SER A 347 -43.64 -2.27 14.60
C SER A 347 -42.24 -2.55 15.17
N VAL A 348 -41.20 -2.35 14.35
CA VAL A 348 -39.81 -2.62 14.76
C VAL A 348 -38.98 -1.35 14.87
N LEU A 349 -37.94 -1.42 15.69
CA LEU A 349 -36.93 -0.38 15.82
C LEU A 349 -35.71 -0.76 14.97
N ILE A 350 -35.23 0.17 14.13
CA ILE A 350 -34.05 -0.07 13.30
C ILE A 350 -32.93 0.88 13.68
N GLY A 351 -31.76 0.32 13.96
CA GLY A 351 -30.51 1.05 14.13
C GLY A 351 -29.56 0.76 12.98
N CYS A 352 -29.09 1.80 12.29
CA CYS A 352 -28.13 1.66 11.19
C CYS A 352 -26.81 2.38 11.48
N ASP A 353 -25.70 1.71 11.18
CA ASP A 353 -24.34 2.27 11.18
C ASP A 353 -23.82 2.32 9.75
N PHE A 354 -23.70 3.54 9.21
CA PHE A 354 -23.16 3.78 7.87
C PHE A 354 -21.70 4.22 7.96
N GLY A 355 -20.81 3.23 8.17
CA GLY A 355 -19.38 3.40 8.33
C GLY A 355 -18.61 3.72 7.04
N SER A 356 -17.28 3.81 7.15
CA SER A 356 -16.39 4.09 6.01
C SER A 356 -16.13 2.88 5.11
N THR A 357 -16.19 1.68 5.67
CA THR A 357 -15.87 0.41 5.00
C THR A 357 -17.07 -0.54 4.99
N THR A 358 -18.05 -0.32 5.86
CA THR A 358 -19.17 -1.24 6.09
C THR A 358 -20.42 -0.47 6.42
N ALA A 359 -21.57 -0.98 5.99
CA ALA A 359 -22.88 -0.55 6.44
C ALA A 359 -23.54 -1.69 7.20
N LYS A 360 -24.20 -1.39 8.31
CA LYS A 360 -24.84 -2.39 9.18
C LYS A 360 -26.22 -1.92 9.59
N ALA A 361 -27.13 -2.88 9.76
CA ALA A 361 -28.42 -2.62 10.40
C ALA A 361 -28.72 -3.70 11.43
N VAL A 362 -29.36 -3.29 12.52
CA VAL A 362 -30.00 -4.18 13.50
C VAL A 362 -31.48 -3.83 13.58
N VAL A 363 -32.31 -4.85 13.70
CA VAL A 363 -33.76 -4.74 13.88
C VAL A 363 -34.08 -5.29 15.26
N LEU A 364 -34.70 -4.47 16.08
CA LEU A 364 -35.09 -4.80 17.44
C LEU A 364 -36.61 -4.80 17.59
N SER A 365 -37.12 -5.62 18.52
CA SER A 365 -38.47 -5.48 19.05
C SER A 365 -38.55 -4.27 20.00
N ASP A 366 -39.77 -3.89 20.40
CA ASP A 366 -40.00 -2.90 21.45
C ASP A 366 -39.36 -3.30 22.80
N ASP A 367 -39.25 -4.61 23.07
CA ASP A 367 -38.58 -5.18 24.24
C ASP A 367 -37.04 -5.25 24.10
N ARG A 368 -36.50 -4.67 23.02
CA ARG A 368 -35.06 -4.61 22.69
C ARG A 368 -34.42 -5.97 22.37
N GLU A 369 -35.21 -6.95 21.98
CA GLU A 369 -34.70 -8.23 21.51
C GLU A 369 -34.18 -8.10 20.07
N LEU A 370 -33.03 -8.71 19.77
CA LEU A 370 -32.46 -8.71 18.42
C LEU A 370 -33.24 -9.66 17.51
N LEU A 371 -34.01 -9.09 16.59
CA LEU A 371 -34.84 -9.86 15.63
C LEU A 371 -34.08 -10.18 14.35
N PHE A 372 -33.25 -9.24 13.87
CA PHE A 372 -32.47 -9.40 12.65
C PHE A 372 -31.26 -8.49 12.64
N SER A 373 -30.22 -8.90 11.94
CA SER A 373 -29.08 -8.04 11.65
C SER A 373 -28.56 -8.33 10.25
N CYS A 374 -28.12 -7.29 9.55
CA CYS A 374 -27.43 -7.44 8.28
C CYS A 374 -26.19 -6.56 8.22
N TYR A 375 -25.24 -7.01 7.41
CA TYR A 375 -23.93 -6.40 7.20
C TYR A 375 -23.65 -6.37 5.71
N ALA A 376 -23.18 -5.23 5.22
CA ALA A 376 -22.74 -5.06 3.85
C ALA A 376 -21.38 -4.34 3.82
N LEU A 377 -20.50 -4.75 2.90
CA LEU A 377 -19.32 -3.96 2.56
C LEU A 377 -19.77 -2.70 1.82
N SER A 378 -19.29 -1.55 2.27
CA SER A 378 -19.60 -0.27 1.64
C SER A 378 -18.93 -0.20 0.28
N LYS A 379 -19.68 0.22 -0.75
CA LYS A 379 -19.12 0.49 -2.08
C LYS A 379 -18.74 1.96 -2.29
N GLY A 380 -18.68 2.73 -1.21
CA GLY A 380 -18.34 4.16 -1.24
C GLY A 380 -19.52 5.09 -1.47
N ASN A 381 -20.68 4.58 -1.89
CA ASN A 381 -21.92 5.33 -2.07
C ASN A 381 -22.93 5.01 -0.93
N PRO A 382 -23.12 5.92 0.05
CA PRO A 382 -24.02 5.68 1.18
C PRO A 382 -25.47 5.38 0.79
N ILE A 383 -25.95 5.90 -0.35
CA ILE A 383 -27.32 5.67 -0.82
C ILE A 383 -27.48 4.23 -1.30
N GLU A 384 -26.52 3.72 -2.08
CA GLU A 384 -26.51 2.32 -2.52
C GLU A 384 -26.37 1.36 -1.34
N ASP A 385 -25.53 1.70 -0.37
CA ASP A 385 -25.35 0.93 0.86
C ASP A 385 -26.67 0.85 1.64
N ALA A 386 -27.38 1.98 1.79
CA ALA A 386 -28.69 2.03 2.42
C ALA A 386 -29.72 1.19 1.65
N GLN A 387 -29.80 1.33 0.32
CA GLN A 387 -30.70 0.52 -0.51
C GLN A 387 -30.45 -0.99 -0.35
N SER A 388 -29.18 -1.39 -0.25
CA SER A 388 -28.79 -2.78 -0.02
C SER A 388 -29.25 -3.28 1.35
N LEU A 389 -29.01 -2.51 2.42
CA LEU A 389 -29.43 -2.90 3.77
C LEU A 389 -30.94 -2.99 3.90
N PHE A 390 -31.68 -1.97 3.46
CA PHE A 390 -33.15 -1.96 3.57
C PHE A 390 -33.81 -3.01 2.68
N ARG A 391 -33.18 -3.40 1.56
CA ARG A 391 -33.62 -4.56 0.78
C ARG A 391 -33.54 -5.84 1.61
N GLN A 392 -32.44 -6.08 2.30
CA GLN A 392 -32.26 -7.25 3.16
C GLN A 392 -33.24 -7.25 4.34
N VAL A 393 -33.44 -6.10 4.99
CA VAL A 393 -34.42 -5.94 6.08
C VAL A 393 -35.84 -6.29 5.60
N ARG A 394 -36.23 -5.77 4.42
CA ARG A 394 -37.53 -6.09 3.81
C ARG A 394 -37.66 -7.56 3.43
N GLU A 395 -36.61 -8.15 2.84
CA GLU A 395 -36.57 -9.58 2.49
C GLU A 395 -36.61 -10.50 3.72
N ALA A 396 -36.18 -10.00 4.88
CA ALA A 396 -36.32 -10.68 6.16
C ALA A 396 -37.75 -10.56 6.76
N GLY A 397 -38.62 -9.75 6.15
CA GLY A 397 -40.04 -9.61 6.52
C GLY A 397 -40.36 -8.40 7.40
N PHE A 398 -39.41 -7.50 7.64
CA PHE A 398 -39.62 -6.32 8.49
C PHE A 398 -39.96 -5.10 7.63
N THR A 399 -41.23 -4.72 7.58
CA THR A 399 -41.73 -3.59 6.77
C THR A 399 -42.40 -2.48 7.57
N ASP A 400 -42.87 -2.77 8.78
CA ASP A 400 -43.46 -1.79 9.69
C ASP A 400 -42.39 -1.25 10.65
N VAL A 401 -41.83 -0.09 10.33
CA VAL A 401 -40.72 0.52 11.08
C VAL A 401 -41.26 1.66 11.93
N GLY A 402 -41.22 1.49 13.25
CA GLY A 402 -41.75 2.46 14.21
C GLY A 402 -40.76 3.55 14.58
N ALA A 403 -39.46 3.24 14.49
CA ALA A 403 -38.41 4.23 14.62
C ALA A 403 -37.14 3.81 13.85
N LEU A 404 -36.46 4.80 13.29
CA LEU A 404 -35.19 4.66 12.59
C LEU A 404 -34.13 5.59 13.20
N ALA A 405 -33.06 5.00 13.70
CA ALA A 405 -31.89 5.72 14.20
C ALA A 405 -30.67 5.44 13.32
N LEU A 406 -29.93 6.51 12.97
CA LEU A 406 -28.73 6.43 12.13
C LEU A 406 -27.49 6.87 12.89
N THR A 407 -26.35 6.25 12.60
CA THR A 407 -25.03 6.72 13.02
C THR A 407 -23.97 6.48 11.93
N GLY A 408 -22.72 6.83 12.23
CA GLY A 408 -21.61 6.76 11.30
C GLY A 408 -21.54 7.94 10.31
N TYR A 409 -20.67 7.81 9.31
CA TYR A 409 -20.38 8.88 8.34
C TYR A 409 -21.55 9.21 7.42
N GLY A 410 -22.37 8.22 7.06
CA GLY A 410 -23.53 8.41 6.18
C GLY A 410 -24.71 9.10 6.86
N LYS A 411 -24.66 9.29 8.19
CA LYS A 411 -25.78 9.76 9.02
C LYS A 411 -26.40 11.06 8.53
N ASP A 412 -25.60 12.11 8.30
CA ASP A 412 -26.15 13.44 7.97
C ASP A 412 -26.80 13.45 6.57
N LEU A 413 -26.18 12.79 5.58
CA LEU A 413 -26.75 12.63 4.24
C LEU A 413 -28.03 11.79 4.26
N LEU A 414 -28.01 10.66 4.96
CA LEU A 414 -29.08 9.67 4.91
C LEU A 414 -30.25 10.01 5.83
N LYS A 415 -30.06 10.83 6.87
CA LYS A 415 -31.14 11.20 7.79
C LYS A 415 -32.31 11.82 7.04
N ASP A 416 -32.04 12.79 6.18
CA ASP A 416 -33.09 13.49 5.43
C ASP A 416 -33.62 12.62 4.27
N VAL A 417 -32.74 11.85 3.62
CA VAL A 417 -33.11 10.98 2.49
C VAL A 417 -34.02 9.82 2.91
N LEU A 418 -33.76 9.22 4.08
CA LEU A 418 -34.53 8.09 4.62
C LEU A 418 -35.67 8.54 5.53
N GLY A 419 -35.71 9.81 5.94
CA GLY A 419 -36.66 10.31 6.94
C GLY A 419 -36.41 9.72 8.33
N ALA A 420 -35.15 9.52 8.72
CA ALA A 420 -34.81 8.93 10.00
C ALA A 420 -35.14 9.86 11.18
N ASP A 421 -35.71 9.30 12.25
CA ASP A 421 -36.14 10.05 13.44
C ASP A 421 -34.97 10.72 14.15
N VAL A 422 -33.84 10.02 14.25
CA VAL A 422 -32.67 10.51 14.99
C VAL A 422 -31.35 10.15 14.32
N GLY A 423 -30.49 11.15 14.18
CA GLY A 423 -29.07 10.96 13.91
C GLY A 423 -28.30 10.94 15.22
N VAL A 424 -27.76 9.80 15.61
CA VAL A 424 -27.02 9.61 16.86
C VAL A 424 -25.52 9.79 16.60
N VAL A 425 -24.84 10.50 17.50
CA VAL A 425 -23.38 10.59 17.49
C VAL A 425 -22.81 9.20 17.81
N GLU A 426 -21.90 8.71 16.96
CA GLU A 426 -21.35 7.36 17.02
C GLU A 426 -20.77 6.99 18.39
N THR A 427 -20.04 7.91 19.03
CA THR A 427 -19.51 7.74 20.39
C THR A 427 -20.60 7.46 21.43
N VAL A 428 -21.75 8.14 21.32
CA VAL A 428 -22.90 7.94 22.22
C VAL A 428 -23.56 6.60 21.93
N ALA A 429 -23.71 6.23 20.65
CA ALA A 429 -24.27 4.93 20.27
C ALA A 429 -23.43 3.77 20.83
N HIS A 430 -22.11 3.81 20.66
CA HIS A 430 -21.22 2.80 21.22
C HIS A 430 -21.23 2.75 22.74
N ALA A 431 -21.15 3.91 23.42
CA ALA A 431 -21.18 3.95 24.88
C ALA A 431 -22.49 3.38 25.45
N THR A 432 -23.62 3.75 24.84
CA THR A 432 -24.95 3.27 25.24
C THR A 432 -25.07 1.77 25.06
N ALA A 433 -24.63 1.24 23.91
CA ALA A 433 -24.67 -0.19 23.64
C ALA A 433 -23.73 -0.98 24.58
N ALA A 434 -22.50 -0.51 24.78
CA ALA A 434 -21.54 -1.18 25.65
C ALA A 434 -22.01 -1.23 27.11
N LEU A 435 -22.57 -0.14 27.64
CA LEU A 435 -23.10 -0.09 29.01
C LEU A 435 -24.39 -0.91 29.18
N HIS A 436 -25.15 -1.13 28.11
CA HIS A 436 -26.29 -2.04 28.14
C HIS A 436 -25.86 -3.49 28.38
N PHE A 437 -24.84 -3.96 27.65
CA PHE A 437 -24.33 -5.34 27.78
C PHE A 437 -23.34 -5.52 28.94
N TYR A 438 -22.56 -4.49 29.25
CA TYR A 438 -21.51 -4.47 30.26
C TYR A 438 -21.62 -3.21 31.12
N PRO A 439 -22.54 -3.18 32.11
CA PRO A 439 -22.81 -1.98 32.93
C PRO A 439 -21.60 -1.47 33.74
N ASP A 440 -20.62 -2.33 33.96
CA ASP A 440 -19.37 -2.10 34.69
C ASP A 440 -18.15 -1.93 33.75
N ALA A 441 -18.37 -1.61 32.47
CA ALA A 441 -17.29 -1.28 31.55
C ALA A 441 -16.52 -0.02 32.00
N ASP A 442 -15.19 -0.08 31.97
CA ASP A 442 -14.34 1.08 32.24
C ASP A 442 -13.86 1.74 30.96
N VAL A 443 -13.62 0.95 29.92
CA VAL A 443 -13.06 1.42 28.65
C VAL A 443 -13.72 0.69 27.50
N ILE A 444 -14.06 1.43 26.45
CA ILE A 444 -14.54 0.87 25.19
C ILE A 444 -13.52 1.22 24.11
N CYS A 445 -13.03 0.22 23.39
CA CYS A 445 -12.14 0.39 22.24
C CYS A 445 -12.83 -0.14 21.00
N ASP A 446 -13.22 0.77 20.12
CA ASP A 446 -13.66 0.44 18.76
C ASP A 446 -12.50 0.62 17.78
N VAL A 447 -12.19 -0.44 17.04
CA VAL A 447 -11.20 -0.40 15.96
C VAL A 447 -11.92 -0.67 14.64
N GLY A 448 -12.27 0.43 13.97
CA GLY A 448 -12.87 0.42 12.65
C GLY A 448 -11.87 0.18 11.54
N GLY A 449 -12.36 0.25 10.29
CA GLY A 449 -11.51 0.18 9.11
C GLY A 449 -10.58 1.40 9.00
N THR A 450 -11.08 2.60 9.27
CA THR A 450 -10.33 3.85 9.04
C THR A 450 -9.93 4.59 10.30
N ASP A 451 -10.50 4.25 11.45
CA ASP A 451 -10.27 4.96 12.70
C ASP A 451 -10.20 4.02 13.90
N VAL A 452 -9.67 4.56 14.99
CA VAL A 452 -9.63 3.95 16.31
C VAL A 452 -10.29 4.90 17.29
N LYS A 453 -11.25 4.41 18.07
CA LYS A 453 -12.02 5.17 19.05
C LYS A 453 -11.87 4.52 20.42
N ILE A 454 -11.30 5.24 21.37
CA ILE A 454 -11.16 4.78 22.76
C ILE A 454 -11.97 5.72 23.65
N MET A 455 -13.00 5.19 24.31
CA MET A 455 -13.83 5.90 25.29
C MET A 455 -13.48 5.40 26.67
N ILE A 456 -13.17 6.32 27.58
CA ILE A 456 -12.94 6.01 29.00
C ILE A 456 -14.19 6.43 29.76
N LEU A 457 -14.77 5.47 30.48
CA LEU A 457 -15.99 5.65 31.24
C LEU A 457 -15.69 5.93 32.70
N ARG A 458 -16.46 6.83 33.30
CA ARG A 458 -16.52 7.06 34.74
C ARG A 458 -17.98 7.16 35.13
N GLN A 459 -18.40 6.36 36.11
CA GLN A 459 -19.79 6.34 36.61
C GLN A 459 -20.81 6.14 35.48
N GLY A 460 -20.54 5.24 34.54
CA GLY A 460 -21.45 4.94 33.42
C GLY A 460 -21.59 6.05 32.39
N THR A 461 -20.69 7.04 32.35
CA THR A 461 -20.68 8.11 31.34
C THR A 461 -19.29 8.25 30.71
N VAL A 462 -19.24 8.67 29.45
CA VAL A 462 -17.97 8.95 28.74
C VAL A 462 -17.29 10.15 29.39
N ALA A 463 -16.18 9.91 30.08
CA ALA A 463 -15.39 10.94 30.75
C ALA A 463 -14.25 11.48 29.86
N ASP A 464 -13.72 10.63 28.98
CA ASP A 464 -12.65 11.00 28.05
C ASP A 464 -12.77 10.18 26.76
N PHE A 465 -12.30 10.76 25.67
CA PHE A 465 -12.41 10.19 24.33
C PHE A 465 -11.13 10.43 23.54
N ARG A 466 -10.61 9.37 22.92
CA ARG A 466 -9.47 9.40 22.00
C ARG A 466 -9.93 8.92 20.64
N LEU A 467 -9.73 9.76 19.64
CA LEU A 467 -9.99 9.44 18.24
C LEU A 467 -8.69 9.51 17.47
N ASN A 468 -8.34 8.42 16.79
CA ASN A 468 -7.29 8.41 15.79
C ASN A 468 -7.90 8.04 14.44
N SER A 469 -8.20 9.06 13.63
CA SER A 469 -8.64 8.93 12.23
C SER A 469 -7.53 9.26 11.23
N GLN A 470 -6.37 9.72 11.72
CA GLN A 470 -5.31 10.26 10.89
C GLN A 470 -4.18 9.25 10.61
N CYS A 471 -3.98 8.28 11.50
CA CYS A 471 -2.92 7.30 11.36
C CYS A 471 -3.51 5.90 11.14
N SER A 472 -3.12 5.24 10.05
CA SER A 472 -3.54 3.86 9.81
C SER A 472 -2.84 2.84 10.72
N SER A 473 -1.82 3.24 11.48
CA SER A 473 -1.15 2.33 12.40
C SER A 473 -2.08 1.99 13.56
N GLY A 474 -2.84 0.91 13.41
CA GLY A 474 -3.78 0.47 14.43
C GLY A 474 -5.18 0.14 13.92
N ASN A 475 -5.53 0.46 12.67
CA ASN A 475 -6.88 0.25 12.14
C ASN A 475 -6.96 -0.90 11.13
N GLY A 476 -8.19 -1.32 10.82
CA GLY A 476 -8.46 -2.46 9.95
C GLY A 476 -8.01 -2.27 8.49
N ALA A 477 -8.02 -1.05 7.96
CA ALA A 477 -7.57 -0.79 6.59
C ALA A 477 -6.07 -1.10 6.42
N PHE A 478 -5.28 -0.96 7.47
CA PHE A 478 -3.88 -1.38 7.44
C PHE A 478 -3.73 -2.89 7.32
N LEU A 479 -4.47 -3.66 8.13
CA LEU A 479 -4.51 -5.12 8.06
C LEU A 479 -4.98 -5.59 6.69
N GLN A 480 -6.08 -5.01 6.19
CA GLN A 480 -6.63 -5.28 4.88
C GLN A 480 -5.60 -4.99 3.77
N GLY A 481 -4.95 -3.83 3.80
CA GLY A 481 -3.96 -3.46 2.79
C GLY A 481 -2.72 -4.37 2.80
N VAL A 482 -2.38 -4.96 3.95
CA VAL A 482 -1.33 -5.99 4.03
C VAL A 482 -1.83 -7.33 3.51
N ALA A 483 -3.04 -7.77 3.88
CA ALA A 483 -3.63 -9.01 3.38
C ALA A 483 -3.75 -9.01 1.84
N GLU A 484 -4.28 -7.93 1.27
CA GLU A 484 -4.40 -7.75 -0.17
C GLU A 484 -3.04 -7.70 -0.89
N ARG A 485 -1.98 -7.21 -0.23
CA ARG A 485 -0.61 -7.26 -0.80
C ARG A 485 -0.14 -8.70 -1.01
N TYR A 486 -0.61 -9.61 -0.17
CA TYR A 486 -0.28 -11.04 -0.22
C TYR A 486 -1.35 -11.88 -0.94
N ASP A 487 -2.36 -11.25 -1.53
CA ASP A 487 -3.50 -11.94 -2.15
C ASP A 487 -4.25 -12.87 -1.16
N ILE A 488 -4.31 -12.43 0.11
CA ILE A 488 -5.00 -13.14 1.19
C ILE A 488 -6.32 -12.40 1.47
N PRO A 489 -7.48 -13.06 1.36
CA PRO A 489 -8.75 -12.48 1.79
C PRO A 489 -8.70 -12.07 3.25
N LEU A 490 -9.28 -10.92 3.60
CA LEU A 490 -9.23 -10.41 4.98
C LEU A 490 -9.81 -11.41 5.99
N GLU A 491 -10.83 -12.18 5.59
CA GLU A 491 -11.47 -13.20 6.41
C GLU A 491 -10.54 -14.37 6.77
N ARG A 492 -9.45 -14.54 6.01
CA ARG A 492 -8.40 -15.53 6.26
C ARG A 492 -7.21 -14.95 7.01
N TYR A 493 -7.24 -13.68 7.40
CA TYR A 493 -6.11 -13.02 8.04
C TYR A 493 -5.66 -13.77 9.29
N ALA A 494 -6.59 -13.98 10.23
CA ALA A 494 -6.31 -14.65 11.50
C ALA A 494 -5.79 -16.08 11.27
N ASP A 495 -6.49 -16.88 10.45
CA ASP A 495 -6.08 -18.26 10.11
C ASP A 495 -4.61 -18.32 9.69
N ARG A 496 -4.22 -17.46 8.75
CA ARG A 496 -2.86 -17.41 8.20
C ARG A 496 -1.84 -16.89 9.22
N ALA A 497 -2.20 -15.91 10.03
CA ALA A 497 -1.32 -15.40 11.08
C ALA A 497 -1.02 -16.48 12.14
N PHE A 498 -2.01 -17.32 12.49
CA PHE A 498 -1.82 -18.42 13.46
C PHE A 498 -1.04 -19.62 12.91
N GLU A 499 -0.88 -19.75 11.59
CA GLU A 499 0.01 -20.76 10.97
C GLU A 499 1.51 -20.45 11.19
N ALA A 500 1.86 -19.20 11.52
CA ALA A 500 3.24 -18.77 11.67
C ALA A 500 3.92 -19.41 12.89
N LYS A 501 5.03 -20.12 12.65
CA LYS A 501 5.86 -20.72 13.71
C LYS A 501 6.81 -19.73 14.37
N ALA A 502 7.19 -18.69 13.63
CA ALA A 502 8.05 -17.61 14.08
C ALA A 502 7.56 -16.30 13.47
N MET A 503 7.93 -15.17 14.04
CA MET A 503 7.58 -13.87 13.50
C MET A 503 8.71 -12.85 13.67
N PRO A 504 8.88 -11.91 12.74
CA PRO A 504 9.85 -10.83 12.89
C PRO A 504 9.43 -9.89 14.02
N SER A 505 10.40 -9.19 14.60
CA SER A 505 10.09 -8.00 15.40
C SER A 505 9.79 -6.84 14.46
N LEU A 506 8.58 -6.28 14.59
CA LEU A 506 8.18 -5.06 13.89
C LEU A 506 8.16 -3.89 14.86
N THR A 507 8.65 -2.74 14.38
CA THR A 507 8.70 -1.53 15.19
C THR A 507 7.31 -0.91 15.31
N MET A 508 6.84 -0.70 16.54
CA MET A 508 5.63 0.09 16.81
C MET A 508 5.80 1.53 16.32
N GLY A 509 4.77 2.13 15.73
CA GLY A 509 4.85 3.49 15.22
C GLY A 509 3.97 3.76 14.01
N CYS A 510 4.29 4.86 13.32
CA CYS A 510 3.58 5.32 12.13
C CYS A 510 3.45 4.21 11.07
N GLY A 511 2.27 4.09 10.47
CA GLY A 511 1.96 3.03 9.50
C GLY A 511 2.89 3.03 8.28
N VAL A 512 3.46 4.19 7.94
CA VAL A 512 4.44 4.36 6.87
C VAL A 512 5.79 3.71 7.24
N PHE A 513 6.27 3.90 8.47
CA PHE A 513 7.50 3.23 8.94
C PHE A 513 7.26 1.73 9.14
N LEU A 514 6.08 1.36 9.62
CA LEU A 514 5.69 -0.04 9.74
C LEU A 514 5.64 -0.73 8.36
N GLN A 515 5.14 -0.07 7.32
CA GLN A 515 5.20 -0.57 5.94
C GLN A 515 6.64 -0.73 5.45
N SER A 516 7.51 0.23 5.75
CA SER A 516 8.93 0.16 5.38
C SER A 516 9.63 -0.99 6.10
N ASP A 517 9.30 -1.24 7.37
CA ASP A 517 9.83 -2.36 8.15
C ASP A 517 9.32 -3.70 7.59
N ILE A 518 8.04 -3.82 7.24
CA ILE A 518 7.48 -5.01 6.55
C ILE A 518 8.32 -5.35 5.32
N VAL A 519 8.60 -4.39 4.45
CA VAL A 519 9.41 -4.59 3.24
C VAL A 519 10.82 -5.06 3.59
N ASN A 520 11.42 -4.48 4.64
CA ASN A 520 12.73 -4.90 5.11
C ASN A 520 12.73 -6.33 5.66
N GLN A 521 11.68 -6.74 6.37
CA GLN A 521 11.53 -8.12 6.83
C GLN A 521 11.28 -9.08 5.66
N GLN A 522 10.49 -8.69 4.66
CA GLN A 522 10.34 -9.47 3.42
C GLN A 522 11.70 -9.70 2.73
N ARG A 523 12.56 -8.68 2.67
CA ARG A 523 13.92 -8.83 2.13
C ARG A 523 14.78 -9.81 2.92
N LYS A 524 14.48 -10.03 4.21
CA LYS A 524 15.16 -11.05 5.03
C LYS A 524 14.54 -12.45 4.87
N GLY A 525 13.54 -12.59 4.00
CA GLY A 525 12.86 -13.84 3.69
C GLY A 525 11.59 -14.10 4.52
N TRP A 526 11.16 -13.20 5.41
CA TRP A 526 9.94 -13.40 6.19
C TRP A 526 8.71 -13.53 5.28
N SER A 527 7.95 -14.61 5.47
CA SER A 527 6.75 -14.94 4.69
C SER A 527 5.54 -14.09 5.10
N ALA A 528 4.48 -14.13 4.29
CA ALA A 528 3.28 -13.33 4.50
C ALA A 528 2.65 -13.60 5.88
N GLU A 529 2.36 -14.86 6.17
CA GLU A 529 1.85 -15.39 7.44
C GLU A 529 2.71 -14.97 8.66
N GLU A 530 4.04 -15.05 8.56
CA GLU A 530 4.94 -14.61 9.65
C GLU A 530 4.87 -13.09 9.87
N ILE A 531 4.76 -12.29 8.81
CA ILE A 531 4.59 -10.84 8.91
C ILE A 531 3.20 -10.49 9.47
N MET A 532 2.17 -11.21 9.05
CA MET A 532 0.80 -11.02 9.52
C MET A 532 0.69 -11.31 11.02
N ALA A 533 1.38 -12.35 11.50
CA ALA A 533 1.53 -12.65 12.92
C ALA A 533 2.22 -11.52 13.69
N ALA A 534 3.34 -11.00 13.20
CA ALA A 534 4.03 -9.86 13.82
C ALA A 534 3.13 -8.61 13.88
N LEU A 535 2.30 -8.39 12.86
CA LEU A 535 1.35 -7.30 12.83
C LEU A 535 0.22 -7.46 13.87
N ALA A 536 -0.34 -8.66 13.99
CA ALA A 536 -1.33 -8.97 15.03
C ALA A 536 -0.75 -8.73 16.44
N ALA A 537 0.55 -8.96 16.64
CA ALA A 537 1.23 -8.68 17.90
C ALA A 537 1.48 -7.18 18.15
N VAL A 538 1.85 -6.40 17.12
CA VAL A 538 2.24 -4.98 17.30
C VAL A 538 1.05 -4.01 17.25
N LEU A 539 -0.02 -4.34 16.53
CA LEU A 539 -1.15 -3.44 16.32
C LEU A 539 -1.92 -3.08 17.60
N PRO A 540 -2.21 -4.02 18.53
CA PRO A 540 -2.80 -3.67 19.81
C PRO A 540 -1.95 -2.64 20.56
N VAL A 541 -0.62 -2.74 20.47
CA VAL A 541 0.28 -1.79 21.12
C VAL A 541 0.22 -0.41 20.45
N ASN A 542 0.13 -0.35 19.11
CA ASN A 542 -0.16 0.89 18.38
C ASN A 542 -1.51 1.52 18.82
N VAL A 543 -2.56 0.71 18.96
CA VAL A 543 -3.89 1.17 19.40
C VAL A 543 -3.80 1.84 20.78
N TRP A 544 -3.20 1.17 21.77
CA TRP A 544 -3.17 1.70 23.12
C TRP A 544 -2.20 2.87 23.30
N ILE A 545 -0.98 2.75 22.75
CA ILE A 545 0.09 3.73 22.99
C ILE A 545 -0.03 4.91 22.01
N TYR A 546 -0.18 4.66 20.71
CA TYR A 546 -0.20 5.73 19.71
C TYR A 546 -1.58 6.37 19.55
N ALA A 547 -2.64 5.56 19.39
CA ALA A 547 -4.00 6.10 19.23
C ALA A 547 -4.61 6.53 20.57
N GLY A 548 -4.43 5.72 21.62
CA GLY A 548 -4.95 6.00 22.95
C GLY A 548 -4.13 7.00 23.75
N GLN A 549 -2.83 7.18 23.44
CA GLN A 549 -1.89 7.91 24.29
C GLN A 549 -1.84 7.35 25.73
N LEU A 550 -2.10 6.05 25.88
CA LEU A 550 -2.19 5.36 27.17
C LEU A 550 -0.93 4.54 27.43
N GLN A 551 0.02 5.13 28.17
CA GLN A 551 1.24 4.43 28.60
C GLN A 551 0.97 3.42 29.73
N ASN A 552 -0.13 3.58 30.46
CA ASN A 552 -0.52 2.72 31.57
C ASN A 552 -2.01 2.39 31.52
N LEU A 553 -2.35 1.23 30.94
CA LEU A 553 -3.73 0.78 30.81
C LEU A 553 -4.44 0.58 32.17
N ARG A 554 -3.69 0.21 33.22
CA ARG A 554 -4.27 0.03 34.56
C ARG A 554 -4.82 1.34 35.14
N ALA A 555 -4.33 2.50 34.68
CA ALA A 555 -4.82 3.80 35.12
C ALA A 555 -6.20 4.15 34.55
N VAL A 556 -6.57 3.59 33.40
CA VAL A 556 -7.86 3.90 32.75
C VAL A 556 -8.97 2.95 33.17
N GLY A 557 -8.66 1.70 33.51
CA GLY A 557 -9.68 0.74 33.94
C GLY A 557 -9.17 -0.68 34.12
N ARG A 558 -10.11 -1.59 34.40
CA ARG A 558 -9.90 -3.04 34.46
C ARG A 558 -10.77 -3.79 33.46
N LYS A 559 -11.97 -3.29 33.15
CA LYS A 559 -12.89 -3.93 32.21
C LYS A 559 -12.91 -3.19 30.88
N PHE A 560 -12.36 -3.84 29.86
CA PHE A 560 -12.24 -3.32 28.51
C PHE A 560 -13.23 -4.04 27.59
N VAL A 561 -14.06 -3.28 26.89
CA VAL A 561 -14.94 -3.78 25.85
C VAL A 561 -14.28 -3.49 24.51
N LEU A 562 -13.91 -4.54 23.79
CA LEU A 562 -13.32 -4.45 22.45
C LEU A 562 -14.42 -4.70 21.41
N GLN A 563 -14.55 -3.81 20.43
CA GLN A 563 -15.58 -3.91 19.39
C GLN A 563 -15.05 -3.38 18.05
N GLY A 564 -15.77 -3.66 16.97
CA GLY A 564 -15.35 -3.31 15.61
C GLY A 564 -14.78 -4.51 14.86
N GLY A 565 -14.89 -4.47 13.53
CA GLY A 565 -14.56 -5.63 12.68
C GLY A 565 -13.10 -6.05 12.74
N THR A 566 -12.20 -5.15 13.12
CA THR A 566 -10.76 -5.42 13.22
C THR A 566 -10.45 -6.38 14.36
N HIS A 567 -11.13 -6.27 15.50
CA HIS A 567 -10.90 -7.14 16.67
C HIS A 567 -11.33 -8.60 16.46
N ARG A 568 -12.04 -8.90 15.37
CA ARG A 568 -12.34 -10.28 14.97
C ARG A 568 -11.11 -10.99 14.41
N ASN A 569 -10.18 -10.25 13.82
CA ASN A 569 -8.92 -10.76 13.26
C ASN A 569 -7.79 -10.60 14.27
#